data_AF-A0A9P4NY48-F1
#
_entry.id   AF-A0A9P4NY48-F1
#
_cell.length_a   1.000
_cell.length_b   1.000
_cell.length_c   1.000
_cell.angle_alpha   90.00
_cell.angle_beta   90.00
_cell.angle_gamma   90.00
#
_symmetry.space_group_name_H-M   'P 1'
#
loop_
_entity.id
_entity.type
_entity.pdbx_description
1 polymer ?
#
loop_
_entity_poly.entity_id
_entity_poly.type
_entity_poly.pdbx_seq_one_letter_code
_entity_poly.pdbx_strand_id
1 'polypeptide(L)'
;MDPEGQSIWNGLTGFCSDCTVLYGSTYLSDVNGRRLEAKDGAYLHHSLVRPLSRLERPFWTCSEEGKPASKPMLSTSFFLAGSVETGDHWFTSTDGKSNSGYYLPKNSVYILQAEAINFKKTPQDWYVAAEIEYVPAKPSGLEVVTLAGISVSTCDSFSPTGSVYKPPKGAKQFNMTSPKFTMDRDLTLMRAVGHIHEGGVHNTLLLNDKLICKSDTVYGGSKVTFNREGGEKWESVSHMTPCEEPVQIKTGDVLRMTTYYDLDAHPIRQAHSHGQGSDEGEAMGMFSLFLAENEKDSRRFGS
;
A
#
# COMPACT_ATOMS: atom_id res chain seq x y z
N MET A 1 4.70 -1.90 12.39
CA MET A 1 5.88 -1.02 12.31
C MET A 1 7.07 -1.82 12.81
N ASP A 2 8.22 -1.69 12.16
CA ASP A 2 9.43 -2.37 12.60
C ASP A 2 9.97 -1.65 13.84
N PRO A 3 10.31 -2.36 14.93
CA PRO A 3 10.79 -1.72 16.15
C PRO A 3 12.15 -1.00 15.96
N GLU A 4 12.93 -1.37 14.95
CA GLU A 4 14.17 -0.68 14.58
C GLU A 4 13.92 0.41 13.53
N GLY A 5 12.67 0.61 13.14
CA GLY A 5 12.26 1.56 12.12
C GLY A 5 12.28 3.01 12.59
N GLN A 6 12.86 3.86 11.75
CA GLN A 6 12.80 5.30 11.93
C GLN A 6 11.63 5.85 11.10
N SER A 7 10.62 6.36 11.79
CA SER A 7 9.48 7.04 11.17
C SER A 7 9.87 8.47 10.76
N ILE A 8 9.58 8.82 9.52
CA ILE A 8 9.89 10.11 8.90
C ILE A 8 8.59 10.76 8.44
N TRP A 9 8.39 12.01 8.81
CA TRP A 9 7.25 12.82 8.39
C TRP A 9 7.75 14.16 7.87
N ASN A 10 7.64 14.39 6.57
CA ASN A 10 8.16 15.60 5.94
C ASN A 10 7.22 16.13 4.87
N GLY A 11 7.12 17.45 4.76
CA GLY A 11 6.58 18.09 3.56
C GLY A 11 7.52 17.88 2.38
N LEU A 12 6.99 17.54 1.22
CA LEU A 12 7.77 17.39 -0.01
C LEU A 12 7.42 18.47 -1.04
N THR A 13 8.43 18.85 -1.82
CA THR A 13 8.32 19.70 -3.01
C THR A 13 9.10 19.04 -4.16
N GLY A 14 9.03 19.60 -5.37
CA GLY A 14 9.84 19.15 -6.50
C GLY A 14 9.22 18.04 -7.36
N PHE A 15 8.06 17.49 -6.97
CA PHE A 15 7.25 16.70 -7.90
C PHE A 15 6.65 17.58 -9.00
N CYS A 16 6.25 16.96 -10.11
CA CYS A 16 5.56 17.67 -11.17
C CYS A 16 4.26 18.32 -10.64
N SER A 17 3.87 19.42 -11.26
CA SER A 17 2.65 20.15 -10.95
C SER A 17 1.85 20.35 -12.23
N ASP A 18 0.53 20.20 -12.16
CA ASP A 18 -0.32 20.19 -13.36
C ASP A 18 0.19 19.13 -14.36
N CYS A 19 0.17 17.87 -13.91
CA CYS A 19 0.70 16.72 -14.64
C CYS A 19 -0.15 15.48 -14.37
N THR A 20 -0.06 14.51 -15.27
CA THR A 20 -0.66 13.19 -15.09
C THR A 20 0.45 12.16 -14.94
N VAL A 21 0.54 11.57 -13.75
CA VAL A 21 1.50 10.50 -13.44
C VAL A 21 0.99 9.18 -14.02
N LEU A 22 1.85 8.52 -14.77
CA LEU A 22 1.59 7.22 -15.41
C LEU A 22 2.21 6.10 -14.60
N TYR A 23 3.39 6.35 -14.05
CA TYR A 23 4.13 5.42 -13.20
C TYR A 23 4.80 6.16 -12.05
N GLY A 24 4.93 5.48 -10.91
CA GLY A 24 5.67 5.99 -9.76
C GLY A 24 6.33 4.89 -8.94
N SER A 25 7.53 5.12 -8.43
CA SER A 25 8.22 4.23 -7.50
C SER A 25 8.91 5.01 -6.38
N THR A 26 9.06 4.39 -5.21
CA THR A 26 9.85 4.93 -4.08
C THR A 26 10.84 3.91 -3.57
N TYR A 27 12.01 4.39 -3.16
CA TYR A 27 13.10 3.54 -2.65
C TYR A 27 14.07 4.34 -1.79
N LEU A 28 14.92 3.65 -1.01
CA LEU A 28 16.07 4.28 -0.36
C LEU A 28 17.24 4.38 -1.33
N SER A 29 17.92 5.51 -1.31
CA SER A 29 19.18 5.75 -2.02
C SER A 29 20.26 6.17 -1.03
N ASP A 30 21.51 5.80 -1.27
CA ASP A 30 22.64 6.40 -0.58
C ASP A 30 22.94 7.81 -1.12
N VAL A 31 23.92 8.47 -0.49
CA VAL A 31 24.34 9.84 -0.84
C VAL A 31 24.88 10.01 -2.25
N ASN A 32 25.21 8.91 -2.93
CA ASN A 32 25.72 8.90 -4.30
C ASN A 32 24.62 8.56 -5.33
N GLY A 33 23.36 8.48 -4.91
CA GLY A 33 22.24 8.16 -5.80
C GLY A 33 22.06 6.66 -6.07
N ARG A 34 22.81 5.77 -5.40
CA ARG A 34 22.68 4.33 -5.59
C ARG A 34 21.54 3.79 -4.71
N ARG A 35 20.62 3.06 -5.33
CA ARG A 35 19.53 2.36 -4.64
C ARG A 35 20.08 1.39 -3.58
N LEU A 36 19.53 1.50 -2.38
CA LEU A 36 19.80 0.64 -1.23
C LEU A 36 18.73 -0.45 -1.12
N GLU A 37 19.17 -1.65 -0.77
CA GLU A 37 18.35 -2.83 -0.52
C GLU A 37 18.70 -3.43 0.86
N ALA A 38 17.93 -4.39 1.38
CA ALA A 38 18.19 -4.91 2.72
C ALA A 38 19.61 -5.51 2.88
N LYS A 39 20.17 -6.06 1.79
CA LYS A 39 21.57 -6.55 1.73
C LYS A 39 22.62 -5.46 1.98
N ASP A 40 22.29 -4.19 1.71
CA ASP A 40 23.14 -3.04 2.00
C ASP A 40 23.06 -2.62 3.48
N GLY A 41 22.22 -3.29 4.28
CA GLY A 41 21.98 -3.01 5.68
C GLY A 41 21.02 -1.85 5.92
N ALA A 42 20.25 -1.44 4.92
CA ALA A 42 19.16 -0.47 5.07
C ALA A 42 18.05 -0.72 4.05
N TYR A 43 16.79 -0.53 4.40
CA TYR A 43 15.69 -0.63 3.45
C TYR A 43 14.48 0.24 3.83
N LEU A 44 13.64 0.55 2.83
CA LEU A 44 12.39 1.29 3.01
C LEU A 44 11.29 0.30 3.41
N HIS A 45 10.84 0.32 4.66
CA HIS A 45 9.79 -0.57 5.13
C HIS A 45 8.40 -0.06 4.79
N HIS A 46 8.18 1.25 4.89
CA HIS A 46 6.99 1.91 4.39
C HIS A 46 7.37 3.25 3.76
N SER A 47 6.65 3.65 2.71
CA SER A 47 6.72 4.98 2.14
C SER A 47 5.36 5.31 1.58
N LEU A 48 4.79 6.41 2.02
CA LEU A 48 3.49 6.91 1.61
C LEU A 48 3.67 8.37 1.26
N VAL A 49 3.46 8.72 0.01
CA VAL A 49 3.42 10.10 -0.45
C VAL A 49 2.00 10.42 -0.86
N ARG A 50 1.42 11.42 -0.20
CA ARG A 50 0.06 11.88 -0.49
C ARG A 50 0.04 13.38 -0.80
N PRO A 51 -0.70 13.80 -1.84
CA PRO A 51 -1.02 15.20 -2.05
C PRO A 51 -2.09 15.66 -1.04
N LEU A 52 -1.78 16.70 -0.27
CA LEU A 52 -2.73 17.36 0.64
C LEU A 52 -3.77 18.21 -0.10
N SER A 53 -3.50 18.56 -1.36
CA SER A 53 -4.42 19.27 -2.25
C SER A 53 -5.55 18.39 -2.78
N ARG A 54 -5.45 17.06 -2.66
CA ARG A 54 -6.40 16.09 -3.19
C ARG A 54 -6.85 15.13 -2.09
N LEU A 55 -7.70 15.63 -1.19
CA LEU A 55 -8.38 14.80 -0.19
C LEU A 55 -9.60 14.16 -0.82
N GLU A 56 -9.44 12.93 -1.29
CA GLU A 56 -10.56 12.17 -1.83
C GLU A 56 -11.42 11.58 -0.72
N ARG A 57 -12.73 11.55 -0.98
CA ARG A 57 -13.64 10.78 -0.15
C ARG A 57 -13.50 9.31 -0.53
N PRO A 58 -13.61 8.37 0.44
CA PRO A 58 -13.65 6.96 0.12
C PRO A 58 -14.77 6.67 -0.89
N PHE A 59 -14.52 5.76 -1.83
CA PHE A 59 -15.50 5.31 -2.83
C PHE A 59 -16.47 4.24 -2.28
N TRP A 60 -16.48 4.05 -0.97
CA TRP A 60 -17.21 2.99 -0.32
C TRP A 60 -17.74 3.39 1.05
N THR A 61 -18.75 2.63 1.47
CA THR A 61 -19.30 2.67 2.83
C THR A 61 -19.11 1.31 3.50
N CYS A 62 -19.15 1.30 4.83
CA CYS A 62 -19.11 0.06 5.60
C CYS A 62 -20.53 -0.49 5.71
N SER A 63 -20.78 -1.63 5.05
CA SER A 63 -22.15 -2.04 4.70
C SER A 63 -23.01 -2.50 5.88
N GLU A 64 -22.42 -2.87 7.02
CA GLU A 64 -23.20 -3.45 8.13
C GLU A 64 -24.12 -2.43 8.81
N GLU A 65 -23.90 -1.12 8.60
CA GLU A 65 -24.73 -0.09 9.24
C GLU A 65 -24.96 1.15 8.36
N GLY A 66 -24.60 1.09 7.07
CA GLY A 66 -24.58 2.27 6.19
C GLY A 66 -23.70 3.40 6.71
N LYS A 67 -22.83 3.10 7.70
CA LYS A 67 -21.95 4.09 8.31
C LYS A 67 -20.84 4.41 7.31
N PRO A 68 -20.50 5.70 7.14
CA PRO A 68 -19.31 6.06 6.39
C PRO A 68 -18.10 5.37 7.01
N ALA A 69 -17.12 5.01 6.18
CA ALA A 69 -15.85 4.47 6.68
C ALA A 69 -15.32 5.40 7.79
N SER A 70 -15.14 4.85 9.00
CA SER A 70 -14.92 5.65 10.21
C SER A 70 -13.58 6.39 10.22
N LYS A 71 -12.71 6.15 9.22
CA LYS A 71 -11.37 6.72 9.13
C LYS A 71 -11.06 7.22 7.71
N PRO A 72 -11.04 8.55 7.49
CA PRO A 72 -10.62 9.13 6.21
C PRO A 72 -9.13 8.93 5.90
N MET A 73 -8.33 8.45 6.87
CA MET A 73 -6.87 8.37 6.72
C MET A 73 -6.41 7.29 5.72
N LEU A 74 -7.11 6.14 5.66
CA LEU A 74 -6.79 5.06 4.70
C LEU A 74 -7.48 5.23 3.34
N SER A 75 -8.51 6.10 3.27
CA SER A 75 -9.10 6.52 2.01
C SER A 75 -8.38 7.70 1.36
N THR A 76 -7.22 8.12 1.91
CA THR A 76 -6.44 9.17 1.27
C THR A 76 -5.80 8.61 0.00
N SER A 77 -5.97 9.36 -1.09
CA SER A 77 -5.39 9.05 -2.38
C SER A 77 -3.86 9.17 -2.27
N PHE A 78 -3.15 8.04 -2.23
CA PHE A 78 -1.70 8.04 -2.30
C PHE A 78 -1.29 8.23 -3.77
N PHE A 79 -0.24 9.00 -4.04
CA PHE A 79 0.31 9.07 -5.39
C PHE A 79 1.59 8.23 -5.52
N LEU A 80 2.27 7.98 -4.40
CA LEU A 80 3.30 6.96 -4.28
C LEU A 80 3.07 6.20 -2.99
N ALA A 81 3.12 4.88 -3.06
CA ALA A 81 3.25 4.04 -1.89
C ALA A 81 4.51 3.16 -2.05
N GLY A 82 4.93 2.46 -1.02
CA GLY A 82 6.09 1.59 -1.09
C GLY A 82 6.24 0.87 0.21
N SER A 83 6.75 -0.35 0.14
CA SER A 83 7.11 -1.12 1.32
C SER A 83 8.39 -1.92 1.00
N VAL A 84 8.61 -3.06 1.68
CA VAL A 84 9.59 -4.09 1.26
C VAL A 84 9.44 -4.51 -0.20
N GLU A 85 8.25 -4.28 -0.76
CA GLU A 85 7.91 -4.44 -2.16
C GLU A 85 8.58 -3.36 -3.03
N THR A 86 8.92 -3.70 -4.27
CA THR A 86 9.18 -2.66 -5.28
C THR A 86 7.95 -1.76 -5.32
N GLY A 87 8.07 -0.50 -4.88
CA GLY A 87 6.97 0.45 -4.74
C GLY A 87 6.42 0.94 -6.08
N ASP A 88 6.34 0.06 -7.07
CA ASP A 88 6.05 0.32 -8.45
C ASP A 88 4.53 0.43 -8.65
N HIS A 89 4.07 1.64 -8.95
CA HIS A 89 2.67 1.99 -9.14
C HIS A 89 2.43 2.33 -10.60
N TRP A 90 1.60 1.55 -11.26
CA TRP A 90 1.13 1.82 -12.61
C TRP A 90 -0.27 2.41 -12.54
N PHE A 91 -0.39 3.68 -12.93
CA PHE A 91 -1.68 4.41 -13.04
C PHE A 91 -2.25 4.35 -14.46
N THR A 92 -1.53 3.69 -15.37
CA THR A 92 -1.96 3.31 -16.71
C THR A 92 -1.73 1.80 -16.90
N SER A 93 -2.16 1.25 -18.04
CA SER A 93 -1.79 -0.11 -18.41
C SER A 93 -0.29 -0.17 -18.72
N THR A 94 0.36 -1.29 -18.41
CA THR A 94 1.81 -1.48 -18.65
C THR A 94 2.19 -1.44 -20.13
N ASP A 95 1.22 -1.61 -21.03
CA ASP A 95 1.37 -1.44 -22.48
C ASP A 95 1.04 -0.02 -22.99
N GLY A 96 0.70 0.90 -22.08
CA GLY A 96 0.39 2.31 -22.36
C GLY A 96 -0.90 2.56 -23.16
N LYS A 97 -1.75 1.54 -23.36
CA LYS A 97 -2.99 1.68 -24.14
C LYS A 97 -4.14 2.32 -23.36
N SER A 98 -4.13 2.24 -22.03
CA SER A 98 -5.16 2.86 -21.19
C SER A 98 -4.95 4.38 -21.12
N ASN A 99 -5.99 5.15 -21.46
CA ASN A 99 -5.99 6.61 -21.26
C ASN A 99 -6.32 6.94 -19.80
N SER A 100 -5.49 6.46 -18.87
CA SER A 100 -5.68 6.61 -17.44
C SER A 100 -4.40 7.11 -16.76
N GLY A 101 -4.54 7.75 -15.61
CA GLY A 101 -3.39 8.24 -14.85
C GLY A 101 -3.77 8.95 -13.57
N TYR A 102 -2.78 9.17 -12.70
CA TYR A 102 -2.97 9.92 -11.46
C TYR A 102 -2.72 11.41 -11.72
N TYR A 103 -3.78 12.20 -11.78
CA TYR A 103 -3.66 13.64 -12.02
C TYR A 103 -3.24 14.39 -10.75
N LEU A 104 -2.20 15.21 -10.87
CA LEU A 104 -1.67 16.10 -9.85
C LEU A 104 -1.96 17.55 -10.23
N PRO A 105 -2.87 18.25 -9.53
CA PRO A 105 -3.21 19.63 -9.86
C PRO A 105 -2.04 20.58 -9.58
N LYS A 106 -2.13 21.77 -10.16
CA LYS A 106 -1.18 22.87 -9.89
C LYS A 106 -1.13 23.17 -8.38
N ASN A 107 0.05 23.53 -7.88
CA ASN A 107 0.30 23.88 -6.48
C ASN A 107 -0.01 22.75 -5.47
N SER A 108 0.07 21.50 -5.89
CA SER A 108 -0.08 20.37 -4.97
C SER A 108 1.02 20.40 -3.91
N VAL A 109 0.60 20.27 -2.65
CA VAL A 109 1.50 20.13 -1.49
C VAL A 109 1.52 18.67 -1.12
N TYR A 110 2.71 18.12 -0.87
CA TYR A 110 2.88 16.70 -0.61
C TYR A 110 3.39 16.49 0.81
N ILE A 111 3.00 15.38 1.41
CA ILE A 111 3.61 14.89 2.64
C ILE A 111 4.10 13.46 2.42
N LEU A 112 5.33 13.21 2.86
CA LEU A 112 5.93 11.90 3.01
C LEU A 112 5.67 11.41 4.42
N GLN A 113 5.16 10.19 4.51
CA GLN A 113 5.28 9.34 5.69
C GLN A 113 6.10 8.12 5.28
N ALA A 114 7.30 7.98 5.83
CA ALA A 114 8.16 6.84 5.55
C ALA A 114 8.62 6.16 6.84
N GLU A 115 8.98 4.90 6.72
CA GLU A 115 9.66 4.12 7.73
C GLU A 115 10.88 3.48 7.07
N ALA A 116 12.06 3.86 7.52
CA ALA A 116 13.33 3.31 7.03
C ALA A 116 13.99 2.49 8.14
N ILE A 117 14.57 1.35 7.79
CA ILE A 117 15.28 0.48 8.72
C ILE A 117 16.78 0.60 8.44
N ASN A 118 17.58 0.66 9.51
CA ASN A 118 19.03 0.58 9.45
C ASN A 118 19.52 -0.61 10.27
N PHE A 119 19.94 -1.68 9.60
CA PHE A 119 20.49 -2.88 10.25
C PHE A 119 21.95 -2.72 10.68
N LYS A 120 22.63 -1.65 10.27
CA LYS A 120 24.02 -1.39 10.70
C LYS A 120 24.02 -0.70 12.06
N LYS A 121 24.97 -1.12 12.91
CA LYS A 121 25.26 -0.46 14.19
C LYS A 121 25.83 0.96 14.02
N THR A 122 26.26 1.30 12.81
CA THR A 122 26.77 2.63 12.46
C THR A 122 25.66 3.46 11.80
N PRO A 123 25.58 4.77 12.07
CA PRO A 123 24.73 5.68 11.32
C PRO A 123 24.98 5.57 9.80
N GLN A 124 23.92 5.68 9.02
CA GLN A 124 23.97 5.72 7.56
C GLN A 124 23.18 6.92 7.06
N ASP A 125 23.75 7.65 6.11
CA ASP A 125 23.05 8.70 5.40
C ASP A 125 22.35 8.11 4.17
N TRP A 126 21.06 8.41 4.04
CA TRP A 126 20.23 7.96 2.93
C TRP A 126 19.18 9.02 2.57
N TYR A 127 18.64 8.86 1.37
CA TYR A 127 17.53 9.65 0.84
C TYR A 127 16.37 8.72 0.53
N VAL A 128 15.15 9.15 0.82
CA VAL A 128 13.96 8.56 0.18
C VAL A 128 13.87 9.19 -1.21
N ALA A 129 14.14 8.38 -2.23
CA ALA A 129 14.08 8.78 -3.62
C ALA A 129 12.76 8.32 -4.24
N ALA A 130 12.33 9.03 -5.28
CA ALA A 130 11.16 8.71 -6.06
C ALA A 130 11.50 8.78 -7.55
N GLU A 131 11.04 7.79 -8.31
CA GLU A 131 11.03 7.78 -9.77
C GLU A 131 9.59 7.97 -10.23
N ILE A 132 9.36 8.90 -11.16
CA ILE A 132 8.02 9.15 -11.70
C ILE A 132 8.09 9.29 -13.22
N GLU A 133 7.14 8.67 -13.91
CA GLU A 133 6.87 8.94 -15.32
C GLU A 133 5.55 9.69 -15.40
N TYR A 134 5.54 10.80 -16.14
CA TYR A 134 4.37 11.66 -16.24
C TYR A 134 4.29 12.35 -17.61
N VAL A 135 3.07 12.77 -17.95
CA VAL A 135 2.82 13.70 -19.05
C VAL A 135 2.39 15.06 -18.49
N PRO A 136 2.73 16.18 -19.16
CA PRO A 136 2.25 17.49 -18.76
C PRO A 136 0.72 17.60 -18.86
N ALA A 137 0.13 18.37 -17.93
CA ALA A 137 -1.30 18.62 -17.81
C ALA A 137 -2.18 17.37 -17.65
N LYS A 138 -3.50 17.58 -17.69
CA LYS A 138 -4.51 16.52 -17.76
C LYS A 138 -4.90 16.27 -19.22
N PRO A 139 -4.59 15.10 -19.82
CA PRO A 139 -5.09 14.74 -21.14
C PRO A 139 -6.62 14.76 -21.20
N SER A 140 -7.19 15.09 -22.37
CA SER A 140 -8.64 15.06 -22.58
C SER A 140 -9.16 13.62 -22.49
N GLY A 141 -10.28 13.43 -21.77
CA GLY A 141 -10.89 12.11 -21.61
C GLY A 141 -10.08 11.15 -20.74
N LEU A 142 -9.12 11.67 -19.95
CA LEU A 142 -8.36 10.88 -18.98
C LEU A 142 -9.30 10.24 -17.95
N GLU A 143 -9.17 8.94 -17.76
CA GLU A 143 -9.72 8.24 -16.60
C GLU A 143 -8.79 8.48 -15.41
N VAL A 144 -9.28 9.26 -14.44
CA VAL A 144 -8.44 9.64 -13.30
C VAL A 144 -8.34 8.44 -12.37
N VAL A 145 -7.11 7.99 -12.15
CA VAL A 145 -6.83 6.89 -11.24
C VAL A 145 -6.57 7.42 -9.84
N THR A 146 -7.12 6.69 -8.88
CA THR A 146 -6.82 6.80 -7.46
C THR A 146 -6.22 5.51 -6.96
N LEU A 147 -5.13 5.61 -6.22
CA LEU A 147 -4.64 4.52 -5.38
C LEU A 147 -5.32 4.62 -4.02
N ALA A 148 -6.18 3.65 -3.74
CA ALA A 148 -6.98 3.54 -2.53
C ALA A 148 -6.56 2.31 -1.72
N GLY A 149 -6.46 2.45 -0.40
CA GLY A 149 -6.18 1.33 0.51
C GLY A 149 -7.45 0.79 1.16
N ILE A 150 -7.65 -0.53 1.14
CA ILE A 150 -8.57 -1.22 2.05
C ILE A 150 -7.79 -2.21 2.92
N SER A 151 -8.27 -2.44 4.12
CA SER A 151 -7.70 -3.35 5.12
C SER A 151 -8.79 -4.21 5.73
N VAL A 152 -8.38 -5.31 6.35
CA VAL A 152 -9.30 -6.15 7.14
C VAL A 152 -9.93 -5.39 8.34
N SER A 153 -9.42 -4.21 8.72
CA SER A 153 -9.93 -3.33 9.80
C SER A 153 -10.50 -2.00 9.34
N THR A 154 -10.63 -1.74 8.03
CA THR A 154 -10.91 -0.36 7.56
C THR A 154 -12.21 0.21 8.14
N CYS A 155 -13.17 -0.65 8.50
CA CYS A 155 -14.43 -0.25 9.13
C CYS A 155 -14.40 -0.31 10.67
N ASP A 156 -13.33 -0.79 11.28
CA ASP A 156 -13.21 -0.93 12.73
C ASP A 156 -12.85 0.43 13.35
N SER A 157 -13.83 1.06 13.99
CA SER A 157 -13.66 2.36 14.68
C SER A 157 -12.58 2.33 15.76
N PHE A 158 -12.24 1.16 16.31
CA PHE A 158 -11.39 1.02 17.51
C PHE A 158 -9.90 0.77 17.25
N SER A 159 -9.43 0.51 16.02
CA SER A 159 -8.00 0.30 15.75
C SER A 159 -7.26 1.61 15.40
N PRO A 160 -6.51 2.27 16.30
CA PRO A 160 -5.82 3.53 16.01
C PRO A 160 -4.81 3.41 14.85
N THR A 161 -4.34 2.21 14.54
CA THR A 161 -3.42 1.90 13.43
C THR A 161 -4.09 1.22 12.24
N GLY A 162 -5.39 0.90 12.33
CA GLY A 162 -6.32 0.61 11.22
C GLY A 162 -6.05 -0.61 10.34
N SER A 163 -4.89 -1.27 10.50
CA SER A 163 -4.48 -2.41 9.65
C SER A 163 -3.63 -3.45 10.37
N VAL A 164 -3.21 -3.20 11.62
CA VAL A 164 -2.31 -4.07 12.39
C VAL A 164 -3.07 -4.89 13.42
N TYR A 165 -2.73 -6.18 13.51
CA TYR A 165 -3.35 -7.15 14.39
C TYR A 165 -2.32 -8.03 15.09
N LYS A 166 -2.70 -8.50 16.27
CA LYS A 166 -1.98 -9.59 16.93
C LYS A 166 -2.53 -10.92 16.44
N PRO A 167 -1.69 -11.85 15.95
CA PRO A 167 -2.12 -13.21 15.66
C PRO A 167 -2.83 -13.83 16.88
N PRO A 168 -3.84 -14.68 16.69
CA PRO A 168 -4.44 -15.41 17.80
C PRO A 168 -3.37 -16.24 18.52
N LYS A 169 -3.36 -16.18 19.86
CA LYS A 169 -2.32 -16.83 20.67
C LYS A 169 -2.21 -18.33 20.34
N GLY A 170 -1.03 -18.76 19.93
CA GLY A 170 -0.74 -20.17 19.60
C GLY A 170 -1.30 -20.64 18.25
N ALA A 171 -1.86 -19.75 17.43
CA ALA A 171 -2.29 -20.11 16.08
C ALA A 171 -1.08 -20.45 15.21
N LYS A 172 -1.17 -21.58 14.50
CA LYS A 172 -0.25 -21.95 13.43
C LYS A 172 -0.69 -21.39 12.09
N GLN A 173 -1.99 -21.36 11.86
CA GLN A 173 -2.63 -20.81 10.68
C GLN A 173 -3.87 -20.05 11.12
N PHE A 174 -4.16 -18.95 10.45
CA PHE A 174 -5.38 -18.18 10.69
C PHE A 174 -5.72 -17.33 9.45
N ASN A 175 -6.92 -16.78 9.43
CA ASN A 175 -7.31 -15.80 8.43
C ASN A 175 -8.03 -14.62 9.10
N MET A 176 -8.07 -13.50 8.39
CA MET A 176 -8.81 -12.31 8.79
C MET A 176 -9.64 -11.86 7.60
N THR A 177 -10.93 -11.62 7.83
CA THR A 177 -11.85 -11.18 6.77
C THR A 177 -12.32 -9.78 7.09
N SER A 178 -12.27 -8.89 6.10
CA SER A 178 -12.78 -7.53 6.23
C SER A 178 -14.30 -7.52 6.37
N PRO A 179 -14.86 -6.44 6.93
CA PRO A 179 -16.23 -6.07 6.66
C PRO A 179 -16.47 -5.88 5.15
N LYS A 180 -17.74 -5.81 4.77
CA LYS A 180 -18.16 -5.55 3.40
C LYS A 180 -18.07 -4.05 3.08
N PHE A 181 -17.46 -3.72 1.95
CA PHE A 181 -17.33 -2.36 1.42
C PHE A 181 -18.32 -2.17 0.28
N THR A 182 -19.37 -1.36 0.48
CA THR A 182 -20.36 -1.08 -0.56
C THR A 182 -19.94 0.14 -1.36
N MET A 183 -19.78 -0.03 -2.66
CA MET A 183 -19.27 0.99 -3.58
C MET A 183 -20.33 2.06 -3.84
N ASP A 184 -19.93 3.34 -3.77
CA ASP A 184 -20.84 4.48 -3.89
C ASP A 184 -20.93 5.06 -5.32
N ARG A 185 -20.13 4.53 -6.25
CA ARG A 185 -20.07 4.94 -7.66
C ARG A 185 -19.50 3.87 -8.56
N ASP A 186 -19.63 4.11 -9.86
CA ASP A 186 -19.09 3.26 -10.91
C ASP A 186 -17.60 3.56 -11.11
N LEU A 187 -16.77 2.51 -11.15
CA LEU A 187 -15.31 2.57 -11.23
C LEU A 187 -14.79 1.41 -12.08
N THR A 188 -13.60 1.57 -12.64
CA THR A 188 -12.81 0.44 -13.14
C THR A 188 -11.67 0.15 -12.18
N LEU A 189 -11.65 -1.03 -11.56
CA LEU A 189 -10.48 -1.53 -10.87
C LEU A 189 -9.45 -1.97 -11.90
N MET A 190 -8.43 -1.14 -12.12
CA MET A 190 -7.37 -1.38 -13.10
C MET A 190 -6.33 -2.38 -12.61
N ARG A 191 -6.05 -2.33 -11.31
CA ARG A 191 -5.05 -3.16 -10.66
C ARG A 191 -5.38 -3.31 -9.19
N ALA A 192 -5.13 -4.49 -8.63
CA ALA A 192 -5.16 -4.72 -7.20
C ALA A 192 -3.87 -5.44 -6.79
N VAL A 193 -3.23 -4.97 -5.72
CA VAL A 193 -2.05 -5.62 -5.15
C VAL A 193 -2.28 -5.77 -3.65
N GLY A 194 -2.11 -6.98 -3.13
CA GLY A 194 -2.13 -7.21 -1.70
C GLY A 194 -0.97 -6.48 -1.03
N HIS A 195 -1.10 -6.23 0.26
CA HIS A 195 0.01 -5.88 1.12
C HIS A 195 -0.16 -6.66 2.42
N ILE A 196 0.91 -7.32 2.85
CA ILE A 196 0.87 -8.27 3.96
C ILE A 196 2.19 -8.23 4.74
N HIS A 197 2.11 -8.39 6.05
CA HIS A 197 3.30 -8.58 6.89
C HIS A 197 3.73 -10.06 6.90
N GLU A 198 4.84 -10.34 7.59
CA GLU A 198 5.40 -11.68 7.74
C GLU A 198 4.38 -12.70 8.30
N GLY A 199 4.51 -13.94 7.83
CA GLY A 199 3.56 -15.02 8.10
C GLY A 199 2.33 -15.05 7.19
N GLY A 200 2.13 -14.01 6.39
CA GLY A 200 1.07 -13.93 5.42
C GLY A 200 1.35 -14.73 4.14
N VAL A 201 0.40 -15.54 3.70
CA VAL A 201 0.54 -16.40 2.50
C VAL A 201 -0.08 -15.75 1.26
N HIS A 202 -1.25 -15.13 1.41
CA HIS A 202 -1.92 -14.43 0.32
C HIS A 202 -3.09 -13.59 0.82
N ASN A 203 -3.53 -12.66 -0.03
CA ASN A 203 -4.78 -11.93 0.08
C ASN A 203 -5.76 -12.34 -1.02
N THR A 204 -7.05 -12.35 -0.70
CA THR A 204 -8.13 -12.52 -1.67
C THR A 204 -9.05 -11.32 -1.65
N LEU A 205 -9.48 -10.85 -2.82
CA LEU A 205 -10.47 -9.80 -3.01
C LEU A 205 -11.65 -10.36 -3.77
N LEU A 206 -12.84 -10.17 -3.22
CA LEU A 206 -14.11 -10.60 -3.78
C LEU A 206 -14.94 -9.38 -4.16
N LEU A 207 -15.61 -9.46 -5.32
CA LEU A 207 -16.64 -8.54 -5.77
C LEU A 207 -17.96 -9.32 -5.85
N ASN A 208 -18.96 -8.94 -5.05
CA ASN A 208 -20.24 -9.64 -4.97
C ASN A 208 -20.06 -11.16 -4.75
N ASP A 209 -19.21 -11.51 -3.78
CA ASP A 209 -18.84 -12.89 -3.42
C ASP A 209 -18.11 -13.70 -4.52
N LYS A 210 -17.76 -13.09 -5.66
CA LYS A 210 -16.91 -13.69 -6.69
C LYS A 210 -15.45 -13.25 -6.49
N LEU A 211 -14.52 -14.21 -6.45
CA LEU A 211 -13.09 -13.92 -6.43
C LEU A 211 -12.69 -13.14 -7.70
N ILE A 212 -12.12 -11.94 -7.50
CA ILE A 212 -11.61 -11.10 -8.59
C ILE A 212 -10.09 -10.90 -8.52
N CYS A 213 -9.48 -11.09 -7.35
CA CYS A 213 -8.04 -11.06 -7.20
C CYS A 213 -7.56 -12.02 -6.10
N LYS A 214 -6.51 -12.78 -6.39
CA LYS A 214 -5.70 -13.50 -5.40
C LYS A 214 -4.27 -12.99 -5.55
N SER A 215 -3.78 -12.34 -4.51
CA SER A 215 -2.45 -11.76 -4.46
C SER A 215 -1.59 -12.61 -3.53
N ASP A 216 -0.69 -13.40 -4.11
CA ASP A 216 0.18 -14.34 -3.40
C ASP A 216 1.42 -13.64 -2.86
N THR A 217 1.84 -14.01 -1.65
CA THR A 217 3.07 -13.50 -1.05
C THR A 217 4.28 -14.19 -1.64
N VAL A 218 5.26 -13.41 -2.08
CA VAL A 218 6.56 -13.92 -2.52
C VAL A 218 7.60 -13.64 -1.44
N TYR A 219 8.21 -14.69 -0.92
CA TYR A 219 9.25 -14.62 0.11
C TYR A 219 10.66 -14.71 -0.47
N GLY A 220 11.60 -14.01 0.18
CA GLY A 220 13.02 -14.12 -0.10
C GLY A 220 13.46 -13.45 -1.41
N GLY A 221 14.69 -13.75 -1.81
CA GLY A 221 15.37 -13.07 -2.90
C GLY A 221 16.47 -12.13 -2.38
N SER A 222 17.42 -11.79 -3.25
CA SER A 222 18.64 -11.07 -2.86
C SER A 222 18.41 -9.71 -2.20
N LYS A 223 17.21 -9.12 -2.38
CA LYS A 223 16.84 -7.82 -1.83
C LYS A 223 16.31 -7.85 -0.40
N VAL A 224 15.75 -8.97 0.04
CA VAL A 224 15.01 -9.09 1.32
C VAL A 224 15.41 -10.32 2.15
N THR A 225 16.46 -11.03 1.71
CA THR A 225 17.10 -12.11 2.47
C THR A 225 18.31 -11.58 3.23
N PHE A 226 18.38 -11.84 4.53
CA PHE A 226 19.50 -11.44 5.38
C PHE A 226 19.76 -12.47 6.48
N ASN A 227 20.96 -12.45 7.08
CA ASN A 227 21.27 -13.28 8.23
C ASN A 227 20.96 -12.52 9.52
N ARG A 228 20.19 -13.12 10.41
CA ARG A 228 19.95 -12.60 11.77
C ARG A 228 21.20 -12.75 12.64
N GLU A 229 21.17 -12.11 13.80
CA GLU A 229 22.13 -12.38 14.86
C GLU A 229 22.12 -13.89 15.18
N GLY A 230 23.30 -14.53 15.17
CA GLY A 230 23.41 -15.99 15.26
C GLY A 230 23.53 -16.74 13.92
N GLY A 231 23.45 -16.03 12.79
CA GLY A 231 23.72 -16.60 11.45
C GLY A 231 22.53 -17.33 10.82
N GLU A 232 21.36 -17.30 11.44
CA GLU A 232 20.13 -17.85 10.86
C GLU A 232 19.70 -17.02 9.65
N LYS A 233 19.46 -17.66 8.52
CA LYS A 233 18.94 -17.03 7.31
C LYS A 233 17.47 -16.66 7.51
N TRP A 234 17.13 -15.39 7.33
CA TRP A 234 15.76 -14.90 7.32
C TRP A 234 15.35 -14.49 5.90
N GLU A 235 14.16 -14.91 5.50
CA GLU A 235 13.51 -14.51 4.24
C GLU A 235 12.27 -13.69 4.59
N SER A 236 12.32 -12.40 4.25
CA SER A 236 11.20 -11.49 4.42
C SER A 236 10.30 -11.51 3.18
N VAL A 237 9.07 -10.98 3.30
CA VAL A 237 8.22 -10.67 2.13
C VAL A 237 9.01 -9.79 1.14
N SER A 238 9.15 -10.27 -0.09
CA SER A 238 9.74 -9.50 -1.18
C SER A 238 8.71 -8.64 -1.90
N HIS A 239 7.54 -9.20 -2.21
CA HIS A 239 6.45 -8.53 -2.89
C HIS A 239 5.19 -9.40 -2.87
N MET A 240 4.07 -8.79 -3.21
CA MET A 240 2.80 -9.47 -3.46
C MET A 240 2.52 -9.52 -4.97
N THR A 241 1.96 -10.62 -5.47
CA THR A 241 1.63 -10.71 -6.91
C THR A 241 0.47 -9.78 -7.26
N PRO A 242 0.58 -8.93 -8.31
CA PRO A 242 -0.51 -8.07 -8.71
C PRO A 242 -1.60 -8.84 -9.46
N CYS A 243 -2.83 -8.33 -9.40
CA CYS A 243 -3.91 -8.66 -10.32
C CYS A 243 -4.09 -7.48 -11.27
N GLU A 244 -3.85 -7.70 -12.56
CA GLU A 244 -3.79 -6.63 -13.58
C GLU A 244 -4.98 -6.63 -14.54
N GLU A 245 -5.87 -7.62 -14.43
CA GLU A 245 -7.09 -7.70 -15.25
C GLU A 245 -8.10 -6.65 -14.81
N PRO A 246 -8.53 -5.71 -15.68
CA PRO A 246 -9.49 -4.69 -15.31
C PRO A 246 -10.85 -5.27 -14.93
N VAL A 247 -11.42 -4.79 -13.83
CA VAL A 247 -12.75 -5.21 -13.34
C VAL A 247 -13.67 -4.01 -13.25
N GLN A 248 -14.83 -4.09 -13.91
CA GLN A 248 -15.89 -3.10 -13.78
C GLN A 248 -16.58 -3.25 -12.43
N ILE A 249 -16.63 -2.16 -11.68
CA ILE A 249 -17.30 -2.04 -10.39
C ILE A 249 -18.42 -1.02 -10.55
N LYS A 250 -19.61 -1.37 -10.09
CA LYS A 250 -20.79 -0.50 -10.16
C LYS A 250 -21.19 -0.02 -8.78
N THR A 251 -21.93 1.08 -8.77
CA THR A 251 -22.63 1.58 -7.58
C THR A 251 -23.46 0.45 -6.96
N GLY A 252 -23.28 0.23 -5.65
CA GLY A 252 -23.97 -0.82 -4.89
C GLY A 252 -23.27 -2.18 -4.91
N ASP A 253 -22.25 -2.39 -5.75
CA ASP A 253 -21.41 -3.58 -5.66
C ASP A 253 -20.70 -3.64 -4.31
N VAL A 254 -20.37 -4.85 -3.87
CA VAL A 254 -19.74 -5.10 -2.57
C VAL A 254 -18.38 -5.73 -2.75
N LEU A 255 -17.34 -5.05 -2.26
CA LEU A 255 -16.01 -5.61 -2.08
C LEU A 255 -15.87 -6.26 -0.69
N ARG A 256 -15.12 -7.36 -0.63
CA ARG A 256 -14.68 -7.99 0.63
C ARG A 256 -13.30 -8.58 0.42
N MET A 257 -12.43 -8.50 1.42
CA MET A 257 -11.13 -9.16 1.37
C MET A 257 -10.92 -10.15 2.51
N THR A 258 -10.09 -11.16 2.26
CA THR A 258 -9.60 -12.08 3.29
C THR A 258 -8.09 -12.25 3.14
N THR A 259 -7.38 -12.14 4.26
CA THR A 259 -5.93 -12.34 4.37
C THR A 259 -5.66 -13.66 5.08
N TYR A 260 -4.76 -14.47 4.55
CA TYR A 260 -4.44 -15.81 5.05
C TYR A 260 -3.01 -15.86 5.58
N TYR A 261 -2.82 -16.55 6.70
CA TYR A 261 -1.54 -16.71 7.38
C TYR A 261 -1.19 -18.18 7.60
N ASP A 262 0.11 -18.50 7.50
CA ASP A 262 0.71 -19.78 7.85
C ASP A 262 2.04 -19.52 8.56
N LEU A 263 2.00 -19.54 9.88
CA LEU A 263 3.14 -19.29 10.77
C LEU A 263 4.07 -20.50 10.91
N ASP A 264 3.64 -21.70 10.51
CA ASP A 264 4.52 -22.87 10.43
C ASP A 264 5.42 -22.77 9.19
N ALA A 265 4.87 -22.30 8.06
CA ALA A 265 5.62 -22.08 6.82
C ALA A 265 6.47 -20.79 6.86
N HIS A 266 5.89 -19.71 7.36
CA HIS A 266 6.49 -18.38 7.39
C HIS A 266 6.35 -17.80 8.80
N PRO A 267 7.37 -17.89 9.67
CA PRO A 267 7.27 -17.36 11.02
C PRO A 267 7.05 -15.84 11.00
N ILE A 268 6.26 -15.35 11.96
CA ILE A 268 6.10 -13.90 12.12
C ILE A 268 7.42 -13.29 12.61
N ARG A 269 7.73 -12.07 12.15
CA ARG A 269 8.85 -11.31 12.71
C ARG A 269 8.53 -11.00 14.17
N GLN A 270 9.41 -11.41 15.08
CA GLN A 270 9.33 -10.97 16.47
C GLN A 270 9.75 -9.51 16.53
N ALA A 271 8.95 -8.68 17.19
CA ALA A 271 9.37 -7.32 17.46
C ALA A 271 10.53 -7.39 18.46
N HIS A 272 11.69 -6.81 18.13
CA HIS A 272 12.72 -6.51 19.13
C HIS A 272 12.12 -5.55 20.16
N SER A 273 11.70 -6.09 21.30
CA SER A 273 11.11 -5.31 22.37
C SER A 273 12.21 -4.49 23.06
N HIS A 274 12.29 -3.21 22.74
CA HIS A 274 13.02 -2.24 23.57
C HIS A 274 12.25 -1.95 24.88
N GLY A 275 12.01 -3.00 25.69
CA GLY A 275 11.50 -2.88 27.06
C GLY A 275 10.00 -2.63 27.21
N GLN A 276 9.20 -2.66 26.13
CA GLN A 276 7.74 -2.57 26.18
C GLN A 276 7.05 -3.85 25.69
N GLY A 277 7.35 -4.98 26.33
CA GLY A 277 6.40 -6.05 26.67
C GLY A 277 5.49 -6.70 25.61
N SER A 278 5.66 -6.50 24.31
CA SER A 278 4.95 -7.32 23.31
C SER A 278 5.92 -8.00 22.36
N ASP A 279 6.34 -9.21 22.73
CA ASP A 279 7.09 -10.14 21.87
C ASP A 279 6.22 -10.74 20.74
N GLU A 280 5.02 -10.21 20.53
CA GLU A 280 4.06 -10.68 19.53
C GLU A 280 4.25 -9.87 18.25
N GLY A 281 4.64 -10.56 17.17
CA GLY A 281 4.71 -9.95 15.84
C GLY A 281 3.35 -9.42 15.36
N GLU A 282 3.41 -8.45 14.45
CA GLU A 282 2.25 -7.77 13.92
C GLU A 282 1.80 -8.37 12.58
N ALA A 283 0.56 -8.85 12.50
CA ALA A 283 -0.12 -9.22 11.26
C ALA A 283 -0.75 -7.98 10.61
N MET A 284 -0.67 -7.85 9.30
CA MET A 284 -1.34 -6.81 8.51
C MET A 284 -1.93 -7.39 7.24
N GLY A 285 -3.17 -7.06 6.92
CA GLY A 285 -3.84 -7.49 5.69
C GLY A 285 -4.49 -6.32 4.98
N MET A 286 -3.96 -5.97 3.80
CA MET A 286 -4.41 -4.83 3.00
C MET A 286 -4.46 -5.13 1.50
N PHE A 287 -5.23 -4.33 0.78
CA PHE A 287 -5.13 -4.18 -0.67
C PHE A 287 -4.91 -2.73 -1.05
N SER A 288 -3.99 -2.52 -1.97
CA SER A 288 -3.82 -1.33 -2.78
C SER A 288 -4.66 -1.48 -4.06
N LEU A 289 -5.68 -0.65 -4.22
CA LEU A 289 -6.63 -0.67 -5.32
C LEU A 289 -6.39 0.55 -6.23
N PHE A 290 -6.17 0.31 -7.52
CA PHE A 290 -6.02 1.34 -8.53
C PHE A 290 -7.36 1.51 -9.24
N LEU A 291 -8.12 2.50 -8.82
CA LEU A 291 -9.50 2.73 -9.23
C LEU A 291 -9.55 3.90 -10.22
N ALA A 292 -9.96 3.62 -11.45
CA ALA A 292 -10.16 4.63 -12.49
C ALA A 292 -11.62 5.09 -12.51
N GLU A 293 -11.83 6.41 -12.49
CA GLU A 293 -13.14 7.05 -12.62
C GLU A 293 -13.21 7.83 -13.95
N ASN A 294 -14.37 7.76 -14.63
CA ASN A 294 -14.60 8.54 -15.83
C ASN A 294 -14.74 10.03 -15.47
N GLU A 295 -14.07 10.91 -16.22
CA GLU A 295 -14.08 12.36 -15.99
C GLU A 295 -15.48 12.99 -15.93
N LYS A 296 -16.48 12.40 -16.61
CA LYS A 296 -17.85 12.92 -16.56
C LYS A 296 -18.46 12.81 -15.16
N ASP A 297 -18.03 11.83 -14.38
CA ASP A 297 -18.54 11.55 -13.03
C ASP A 297 -17.71 12.23 -11.94
N SER A 298 -16.43 12.54 -12.23
CA SER A 298 -15.49 13.15 -11.28
C SER A 298 -15.80 14.60 -10.90
N ARG A 299 -16.74 15.28 -11.58
CA ARG A 299 -17.13 16.69 -11.30
C ARG A 299 -17.77 16.91 -9.93
N ARG A 300 -17.99 15.86 -9.13
CA ARG A 300 -18.48 15.97 -7.76
C ARG A 300 -17.41 16.41 -6.76
N PHE A 301 -16.14 16.43 -7.15
CA PHE A 301 -15.06 16.94 -6.33
C PHE A 301 -14.75 18.38 -6.76
N GLY A 302 -15.12 19.33 -5.91
CA GLY A 302 -15.07 20.77 -6.21
C GLY A 302 -13.71 21.20 -6.75
N SER A 303 -13.67 21.46 -8.05
CA SER A 303 -12.75 22.40 -8.69
C SER A 303 -13.13 23.82 -8.35
#